data_AF-U2DL59-F1
#
_entry.id   AF-U2DL59-F1
#
_cell.length_a   1.000
_cell.length_b   1.000
_cell.length_c   1.000
_cell.angle_alpha   90.00
_cell.angle_beta   90.00
_cell.angle_gamma   90.00
#
_symmetry.space_group_name_H-M   'P 1'
#
loop_
_entity.id
_entity.type
_entity.pdbx_description
1 polymer ?
#
loop_
_entity_poly.entity_id
_entity_poly.type
_entity_poly.pdbx_seq_one_letter_code
_entity_poly.pdbx_strand_id
1 'polypeptide(L)'
;MDDISRAEEKQLVDDLIHGLEGALSELGIDSKPFKQATHGEIKLHKTIFLGVDWSGIPVQYSWHTYGPDLGNSVPSTEGVQPTALDEVPHPFTPSVRPGVTDTYPSPKHYEEFYLDVEVGEFEGLEEILEANLHDFLHDFYEENAPPRFKQLYLHNVEFQRFLWDDEDSLNVVFVDEDYCRELGRIISDLHGELLKQPIFDEVAEPFIAYTDLVEDVYMKLARSDQNELNGDPRTVIRELSNFYHDYAWKYVAETISRETPHGIDKNEIRQGASDELQFLDQNYDEFLRNLKELCADAGLVPGPGDYYPDTSDSPLKDSVNELADTYDEINSR
;
A
#
# COMPACT_ATOMS: atom_id res chain seq x y z
N MET A 1 32.84 -4.28 6.11
CA MET A 1 32.22 -5.47 5.50
C MET A 1 32.96 -5.69 4.21
N ASP A 2 33.50 -6.89 4.01
CA ASP A 2 33.96 -7.27 2.68
C ASP A 2 32.73 -7.26 1.76
N ASP A 3 32.82 -6.56 0.63
CA ASP A 3 31.74 -6.51 -0.35
C ASP A 3 31.49 -7.95 -0.86
N ILE A 4 30.28 -8.45 -0.67
CA ILE A 4 29.82 -9.67 -1.31
C ILE A 4 29.62 -9.41 -2.81
N SER A 5 29.85 -10.42 -3.65
CA SER A 5 29.55 -10.34 -5.08
C SER A 5 28.06 -10.61 -5.35
N ARG A 6 27.54 -10.18 -6.51
CA ARG A 6 26.16 -10.53 -6.95
C ARG A 6 25.89 -12.04 -6.98
N ALA A 7 26.93 -12.84 -7.26
CA ALA A 7 26.82 -14.30 -7.23
C ALA A 7 26.64 -14.83 -5.80
N GLU A 8 27.34 -14.24 -4.83
CA GLU A 8 27.20 -14.59 -3.41
C GLU A 8 25.87 -14.09 -2.84
N GLU A 9 25.41 -12.90 -3.25
CA GLU A 9 24.08 -12.40 -2.87
C GLU A 9 22.99 -13.37 -3.30
N LYS A 10 23.04 -13.82 -4.56
CA LYS A 10 22.11 -14.83 -5.08
C LYS A 10 22.17 -16.13 -4.28
N GLN A 11 23.37 -16.61 -3.93
CA GLN A 11 23.52 -17.81 -3.12
C GLN A 11 22.89 -17.68 -1.73
N LEU A 12 22.99 -16.51 -1.10
CA LEU A 12 22.34 -16.25 0.19
C LEU A 12 20.81 -16.23 0.08
N VAL A 13 20.29 -15.66 -1.00
CA VAL A 13 18.85 -15.67 -1.28
C VAL A 13 18.37 -17.10 -1.56
N ASP A 14 19.11 -17.88 -2.35
CA ASP A 14 18.81 -19.28 -2.60
C ASP A 14 18.80 -20.11 -1.29
N ASP A 15 19.75 -19.88 -0.38
CA ASP A 15 19.75 -20.54 0.94
C ASP A 15 18.50 -20.22 1.78
N LEU A 16 18.08 -18.95 1.75
CA LEU A 16 16.87 -18.48 2.44
C LEU A 16 15.62 -19.11 1.83
N ILE A 17 15.52 -19.17 0.50
CA ILE A 17 14.42 -19.83 -0.21
C ILE A 17 14.38 -21.32 0.14
N HIS A 18 15.51 -22.02 0.11
CA HIS A 18 15.55 -23.43 0.48
C HIS A 18 15.13 -23.69 1.93
N GLY A 19 15.44 -22.77 2.86
CA GLY A 19 14.93 -22.84 4.22
C GLY A 19 13.41 -22.69 4.29
N LEU A 20 12.84 -21.75 3.54
CA LEU A 20 11.38 -21.61 3.40
C LEU A 20 10.75 -22.88 2.81
N GLU A 21 11.33 -23.44 1.77
CA GLU A 21 10.87 -24.69 1.13
C GLU A 21 10.93 -25.89 2.09
N GLY A 22 11.99 -25.96 2.91
CA GLY A 22 12.12 -26.93 4.01
C GLY A 22 10.99 -26.79 5.03
N ALA A 23 10.73 -25.57 5.49
CA ALA A 23 9.67 -25.30 6.47
C ALA A 23 8.29 -25.65 5.92
N LEU A 24 8.00 -25.30 4.66
CA LEU A 24 6.77 -25.71 3.97
C LEU A 24 6.63 -27.23 3.90
N SER A 25 7.72 -27.95 3.63
CA SER A 25 7.73 -29.41 3.59
C SER A 25 7.49 -30.04 4.97
N GLU A 26 8.14 -29.53 6.01
CA GLU A 26 8.02 -30.05 7.39
C GLU A 26 6.61 -29.80 7.96
N LEU A 27 6.01 -28.64 7.66
CA LEU A 27 4.62 -28.32 8.03
C LEU A 27 3.58 -29.09 7.21
N GLY A 28 3.99 -29.79 6.15
CA GLY A 28 3.08 -30.52 5.27
C GLY A 28 2.16 -29.60 4.45
N ILE A 29 2.59 -28.36 4.19
CA ILE A 29 1.86 -27.40 3.37
C ILE A 29 1.89 -27.84 1.90
N ASP A 30 0.76 -27.73 1.22
CA ASP A 30 0.57 -28.19 -0.16
C ASP A 30 1.50 -27.50 -1.17
N SER A 31 1.69 -28.15 -2.32
CA SER A 31 2.50 -27.61 -3.42
C SER A 31 1.97 -26.26 -3.92
N LYS A 32 2.87 -25.34 -4.28
CA LYS A 32 2.56 -23.98 -4.75
C LYS A 32 1.72 -23.15 -3.74
N PRO A 33 2.10 -23.08 -2.45
CA PRO A 33 1.27 -22.43 -1.44
C PRO A 33 1.02 -20.95 -1.74
N PHE A 34 2.07 -20.22 -2.09
CA PHE A 34 1.96 -18.81 -2.48
C PHE A 34 1.22 -18.57 -3.81
N LYS A 35 1.13 -19.57 -4.70
CA LYS A 35 0.28 -19.42 -5.89
C LYS A 35 -1.20 -19.53 -5.52
N GLN A 36 -1.51 -20.40 -4.57
CA GLN A 36 -2.89 -20.66 -4.14
C GLN A 36 -3.39 -19.60 -3.16
N ALA A 37 -2.49 -18.99 -2.40
CA ALA A 37 -2.79 -17.89 -1.50
C ALA A 37 -3.27 -16.65 -2.26
N THR A 38 -4.30 -16.01 -1.71
CA THR A 38 -4.73 -14.69 -2.17
C THR A 38 -3.60 -13.68 -1.98
N HIS A 39 -3.27 -12.93 -3.04
CA HIS A 39 -2.13 -12.01 -3.07
C HIS A 39 -0.79 -12.65 -2.72
N GLY A 40 -0.60 -13.94 -3.04
CA GLY A 40 0.57 -14.66 -2.55
C GLY A 40 1.91 -14.20 -3.12
N GLU A 41 1.95 -13.40 -4.18
CA GLU A 41 3.18 -12.70 -4.61
C GLU A 41 3.62 -11.65 -3.58
N ILE A 42 2.68 -10.83 -3.09
CA ILE A 42 2.95 -9.84 -2.04
C ILE A 42 3.39 -10.57 -0.77
N LYS A 43 2.64 -11.60 -0.36
CA LYS A 43 2.97 -12.41 0.83
C LYS A 43 4.35 -13.05 0.71
N LEU A 44 4.68 -13.63 -0.44
CA LEU A 44 6.00 -14.23 -0.66
C LEU A 44 7.13 -13.21 -0.49
N HIS A 45 7.03 -12.02 -1.10
CA HIS A 45 8.06 -11.00 -0.94
C HIS A 45 8.24 -10.60 0.53
N LYS A 46 7.16 -10.57 1.33
CA LYS A 46 7.23 -10.24 2.76
C LYS A 46 7.79 -11.36 3.60
N THR A 47 7.36 -12.59 3.36
CA THR A 47 7.93 -13.76 4.02
C THR A 47 9.43 -13.85 3.77
N ILE A 48 9.88 -13.65 2.53
CA ILE A 48 11.31 -13.61 2.20
C ILE A 48 12.01 -12.45 2.91
N PHE A 49 11.39 -11.26 2.95
CA PHE A 49 11.95 -10.11 3.66
C PHE A 49 12.14 -10.37 5.16
N LEU A 50 11.22 -11.07 5.84
CA LEU A 50 11.36 -11.42 7.26
C LEU A 50 12.65 -12.20 7.50
N GLY A 51 12.97 -13.17 6.64
CA GLY A 51 14.24 -13.91 6.70
C GLY A 51 15.46 -13.01 6.42
N VAL A 52 15.34 -12.05 5.50
CA VAL A 52 16.41 -11.08 5.22
C VAL A 52 16.66 -10.18 6.43
N ASP A 53 15.62 -9.62 7.03
CA ASP A 53 15.72 -8.72 8.18
C ASP A 53 16.26 -9.45 9.42
N TRP A 54 15.72 -10.65 9.71
CA TRP A 54 16.18 -11.50 10.80
C TRP A 54 17.67 -11.85 10.70
N SER A 55 18.12 -12.24 9.50
CA SER A 55 19.49 -12.70 9.27
C SER A 55 20.48 -11.56 9.04
N GLY A 56 20.00 -10.35 8.74
CA GLY A 56 20.83 -9.20 8.38
C GLY A 56 21.68 -9.42 7.12
N ILE A 57 21.23 -10.27 6.19
CA ILE A 57 21.98 -10.53 4.96
C ILE A 57 21.94 -9.31 4.03
N PRO A 58 23.04 -9.00 3.32
CA PRO A 58 23.16 -7.81 2.50
C PRO A 58 22.49 -7.97 1.11
N VAL A 59 21.21 -8.33 1.10
CA VAL A 59 20.40 -8.50 -0.11
C VAL A 59 19.81 -7.16 -0.56
N GLN A 60 19.66 -7.01 -1.87
CA GLN A 60 19.01 -5.87 -2.49
C GLN A 60 17.52 -5.83 -2.18
N TYR A 61 17.04 -4.65 -1.80
CA TYR A 61 15.62 -4.34 -1.72
C TYR A 61 15.41 -2.82 -1.64
N SER A 62 14.19 -2.36 -1.92
CA SER A 62 13.69 -1.04 -1.51
C SER A 62 12.25 -1.14 -1.06
N TRP A 63 11.76 -0.13 -0.34
CA TRP A 63 10.36 -0.06 0.08
C TRP A 63 9.51 0.57 -1.01
N HIS A 64 8.43 -0.12 -1.42
CA HIS A 64 7.57 0.19 -2.57
C HIS A 64 6.07 0.15 -2.21
N THR A 65 5.20 -0.04 -3.20
CA THR A 65 3.73 -0.02 -3.12
C THR A 65 3.21 -0.89 -1.99
N TYR A 66 3.75 -2.09 -1.87
CA TYR A 66 3.34 -3.04 -0.84
C TYR A 66 4.41 -3.24 0.22
N GLY A 67 5.35 -2.30 0.43
CA GLY A 67 6.48 -2.47 1.35
C GLY A 67 7.74 -3.01 0.67
N PRO A 68 8.61 -3.79 1.33
CA PRO A 68 9.90 -4.15 0.78
C PRO A 68 9.75 -5.03 -0.45
N ASP A 69 10.42 -4.64 -1.53
CA ASP A 69 10.51 -5.38 -2.78
C ASP A 69 11.97 -5.74 -3.05
N LEU A 70 12.23 -7.04 -3.18
CA LEU A 70 13.54 -7.61 -3.48
C LEU A 70 13.74 -7.81 -5.00
N GLY A 71 12.78 -7.39 -5.81
CA GLY A 71 12.79 -7.50 -7.26
C GLY A 71 13.02 -8.94 -7.73
N ASN A 72 13.90 -9.10 -8.71
CA ASN A 72 14.21 -10.39 -9.32
C ASN A 72 14.98 -11.37 -8.42
N SER A 73 15.30 -10.99 -7.18
CA SER A 73 15.88 -11.90 -6.20
C SER A 73 14.84 -12.89 -5.67
N VAL A 74 13.56 -12.51 -5.64
CA VAL A 74 12.48 -13.40 -5.21
C VAL A 74 11.99 -14.22 -6.42
N PRO A 75 11.88 -15.56 -6.29
CA PRO A 75 11.32 -16.40 -7.34
C PRO A 75 9.83 -16.10 -7.51
N SER A 76 9.26 -16.52 -8.64
CA SER A 76 7.81 -16.50 -8.79
C SER A 76 7.14 -17.40 -7.75
N THR A 77 5.86 -17.16 -7.48
CA THR A 77 5.05 -18.01 -6.57
C THR A 77 4.97 -19.48 -7.00
N GLU A 78 5.25 -19.77 -8.27
CA GLU A 78 5.41 -21.15 -8.78
C GLU A 78 6.78 -21.75 -8.51
N GLY A 79 7.80 -20.93 -8.34
CA GLY A 79 9.17 -21.35 -8.09
C GLY A 79 9.39 -21.90 -6.69
N VAL A 80 8.59 -21.46 -5.71
CA VAL A 80 8.68 -21.91 -4.31
C VAL A 80 7.84 -23.16 -4.11
N GLN A 81 8.49 -24.30 -3.82
CA GLN A 81 7.82 -25.58 -3.59
C GLN A 81 8.27 -26.21 -2.27
N PRO A 82 7.37 -26.89 -1.55
CA PRO A 82 7.78 -27.75 -0.43
C PRO A 82 8.84 -28.74 -0.90
N THR A 83 10.04 -28.63 -0.34
CA THR A 83 11.21 -29.47 -0.68
C THR A 83 11.87 -29.86 0.63
N ALA A 84 11.99 -31.17 0.88
CA ALA A 84 12.61 -31.65 2.10
C ALA A 84 14.08 -31.21 2.16
N LEU A 85 14.54 -30.80 3.35
CA LEU A 85 15.86 -30.21 3.50
C LEU A 85 17.02 -31.16 3.13
N ASP A 86 16.80 -32.48 3.19
CA ASP A 86 17.79 -33.48 2.76
C ASP A 86 17.95 -33.57 1.23
N GLU A 87 17.02 -32.99 0.47
CA GLU A 87 17.08 -32.85 -0.98
C GLU A 87 17.79 -31.54 -1.42
N VAL A 88 17.95 -30.59 -0.49
CA VAL A 88 18.62 -29.30 -0.73
C VAL A 88 20.16 -29.47 -0.74
N PRO A 89 20.90 -28.77 -1.63
CA PRO A 89 22.35 -28.74 -1.58
C PRO A 89 22.86 -28.08 -0.30
N HIS A 90 23.84 -28.71 0.38
CA HIS A 90 24.55 -28.10 1.51
C HIS A 90 23.65 -27.56 2.66
N PRO A 91 22.66 -28.32 3.15
CA PRO A 91 21.61 -27.77 4.02
C PRO A 91 22.10 -27.23 5.37
N PHE A 92 23.27 -27.69 5.82
CA PHE A 92 23.87 -27.32 7.10
C PHE A 92 24.98 -26.29 7.00
N THR A 93 25.27 -25.75 5.81
CA THR A 93 26.35 -24.78 5.59
C THR A 93 25.91 -23.70 4.60
N PRO A 94 26.16 -22.41 4.88
CA PRO A 94 25.88 -21.34 3.92
C PRO A 94 26.60 -21.56 2.58
N SER A 95 25.94 -21.20 1.48
CA SER A 95 26.40 -21.41 0.11
C SER A 95 27.45 -20.37 -0.37
N VAL A 96 27.96 -19.53 0.51
CA VAL A 96 28.99 -18.51 0.23
C VAL A 96 30.41 -19.00 0.55
N ARG A 97 31.44 -18.29 0.03
CA ARG A 97 32.83 -18.71 0.23
C ARG A 97 33.25 -18.65 1.72
N PRO A 98 34.04 -19.62 2.21
CA PRO A 98 34.58 -19.60 3.56
C PRO A 98 35.35 -18.31 3.85
N GLY A 99 35.10 -17.69 5.00
CA GLY A 99 35.77 -16.46 5.43
C GLY A 99 35.05 -15.16 5.04
N VAL A 100 34.06 -15.19 4.13
CA VAL A 100 33.14 -14.05 3.92
C VAL A 100 32.09 -13.96 5.00
N THR A 101 31.77 -15.07 5.69
CA THR A 101 31.54 -15.15 7.14
C THR A 101 30.96 -16.52 7.55
N ASP A 102 31.44 -17.07 8.67
CA ASP A 102 30.75 -18.15 9.42
C ASP A 102 29.48 -17.64 10.14
N THR A 103 28.91 -16.50 9.72
CA THR A 103 27.87 -15.77 10.44
C THR A 103 26.53 -15.69 9.72
N TYR A 104 26.47 -16.06 8.43
CA TYR A 104 25.18 -16.15 7.75
C TYR A 104 24.47 -17.47 8.07
N PRO A 105 23.14 -17.49 8.16
CA PRO A 105 22.39 -18.72 8.38
C PRO A 105 22.54 -19.71 7.21
N SER A 106 22.48 -20.99 7.52
CA SER A 106 22.37 -22.06 6.52
C SER A 106 20.89 -22.27 6.16
N PRO A 107 20.58 -23.03 5.10
CA PRO A 107 19.20 -23.43 4.82
C PRO A 107 18.47 -24.03 6.03
N LYS A 108 19.15 -24.86 6.84
CA LYS A 108 18.58 -25.41 8.09
C LYS A 108 18.16 -24.34 9.10
N HIS A 109 18.97 -23.30 9.28
CA HIS A 109 18.64 -22.23 10.23
C HIS A 109 17.48 -21.37 9.71
N TYR A 110 17.37 -21.18 8.39
CA TYR A 110 16.20 -20.52 7.81
C TYR A 110 14.94 -21.37 7.92
N GLU A 111 15.03 -22.69 7.74
CA GLU A 111 13.90 -23.60 8.02
C GLU A 111 13.43 -23.46 9.47
N GLU A 112 14.33 -23.51 10.44
CA GLU A 112 14.00 -23.30 11.87
C GLU A 112 13.34 -21.93 12.11
N PHE A 113 13.84 -20.87 11.48
CA PHE A 113 13.22 -19.55 11.55
C PHE A 113 11.79 -19.53 10.98
N TYR A 114 11.58 -20.14 9.81
CA TYR A 114 10.27 -20.14 9.14
C TYR A 114 9.25 -21.10 9.77
N LEU A 115 9.69 -22.10 10.52
CA LEU A 115 8.80 -22.94 11.32
C LEU A 115 8.12 -22.16 12.45
N ASP A 116 8.84 -21.19 13.03
CA ASP A 116 8.39 -20.38 14.17
C ASP A 116 8.20 -18.90 13.79
N VAL A 117 7.97 -18.59 12.50
CA VAL A 117 7.81 -17.19 12.04
C VAL A 117 6.49 -16.61 12.52
N GLU A 118 6.52 -15.40 13.04
CA GLU A 118 5.33 -14.68 13.53
C GLU A 118 5.29 -13.28 12.90
N VAL A 119 4.09 -12.79 12.62
CA VAL A 119 3.84 -11.40 12.19
C VAL A 119 2.58 -10.91 12.89
N GLY A 120 2.71 -10.05 13.90
CA GLY A 120 1.58 -9.58 14.70
C GLY A 120 0.80 -10.72 15.33
N GLU A 121 -0.45 -10.91 14.89
CA GLU A 121 -1.31 -12.01 15.37
C GLU A 121 -1.17 -13.34 14.59
N PHE A 122 -0.42 -13.37 13.50
CA PHE A 122 -0.28 -14.56 12.65
C PHE A 122 0.89 -15.43 13.12
N GLU A 123 0.57 -16.61 13.67
CA GLU A 123 1.52 -17.58 14.20
C GLU A 123 1.83 -18.67 13.14
N GLY A 124 2.94 -18.49 12.41
CA GLY A 124 3.45 -19.46 11.45
C GLY A 124 3.04 -19.21 9.99
N LEU A 125 3.62 -20.02 9.09
CA LEU A 125 3.43 -19.87 7.64
C LEU A 125 1.98 -20.12 7.18
N GLU A 126 1.25 -21.04 7.81
CA GLU A 126 -0.14 -21.36 7.43
C GLU A 126 -1.05 -20.15 7.64
N GLU A 127 -0.99 -19.53 8.82
CA GLU A 127 -1.78 -18.33 9.11
C GLU A 127 -1.39 -17.15 8.22
N ILE A 128 -0.08 -16.94 7.97
CA ILE A 128 0.38 -15.92 7.02
C ILE A 128 -0.21 -16.15 5.61
N LEU A 129 -0.23 -17.39 5.13
CA LEU A 129 -0.76 -17.75 3.81
C LEU A 129 -2.27 -17.55 3.72
N GLU A 130 -3.01 -17.77 4.80
CA GLU A 130 -4.47 -17.62 4.87
C GLU A 130 -4.95 -16.19 5.19
N ALA A 131 -4.10 -15.37 5.82
CA ALA A 131 -4.45 -14.03 6.30
C ALA A 131 -5.10 -13.14 5.22
N ASN A 132 -6.05 -12.29 5.63
CA ASN A 132 -6.47 -11.18 4.77
C ASN A 132 -5.26 -10.29 4.44
N LEU A 133 -5.13 -9.82 3.20
CA LEU A 133 -3.98 -9.03 2.78
C LEU A 133 -3.79 -7.79 3.65
N HIS A 134 -4.85 -7.04 3.95
CA HIS A 134 -4.74 -5.78 4.67
C HIS A 134 -4.44 -5.99 6.16
N ASP A 135 -4.95 -7.06 6.78
CA ASP A 135 -4.60 -7.41 8.16
C ASP A 135 -3.12 -7.83 8.24
N PHE A 136 -2.69 -8.70 7.32
CA PHE A 136 -1.29 -9.09 7.19
C PHE A 136 -0.35 -7.89 6.96
N LEU A 137 -0.68 -6.99 6.03
CA LEU A 137 0.16 -5.82 5.75
C LEU A 137 0.20 -4.85 6.93
N HIS A 138 -0.91 -4.66 7.64
CA HIS A 138 -0.95 -3.81 8.82
C HIS A 138 0.06 -4.31 9.87
N ASP A 139 -0.04 -5.58 10.26
CA ASP A 139 0.84 -6.18 11.27
C ASP A 139 2.30 -6.24 10.79
N PHE A 140 2.51 -6.60 9.52
CA PHE A 140 3.83 -6.57 8.91
C PHE A 140 4.46 -5.18 8.99
N TYR A 141 3.73 -4.11 8.69
CA TYR A 141 4.27 -2.74 8.75
C TYR A 141 4.48 -2.25 10.17
N GLU A 142 3.61 -2.62 11.12
CA GLU A 142 3.76 -2.25 12.53
C GLU A 142 5.08 -2.77 13.10
N GLU A 143 5.55 -3.92 12.64
CA GLU A 143 6.81 -4.51 13.09
C GLU A 143 8.01 -4.06 12.22
N ASN A 144 7.86 -4.15 10.89
CA ASN A 144 9.00 -4.14 9.96
C ASN A 144 9.18 -2.82 9.19
N ALA A 145 8.17 -1.94 9.16
CA ALA A 145 8.29 -0.72 8.36
C ALA A 145 9.38 0.23 8.87
N PRO A 146 10.12 0.91 7.95
CA PRO A 146 11.15 1.85 8.35
C PRO A 146 10.51 2.91 9.26
N PRO A 147 11.09 3.25 10.42
CA PRO A 147 10.45 4.14 11.38
C PRO A 147 10.01 5.49 10.78
N ARG A 148 10.71 5.94 9.74
CA ARG A 148 10.41 7.17 8.99
C ARG A 148 9.08 7.11 8.22
N PHE A 149 8.70 5.93 7.73
CA PHE A 149 7.55 5.74 6.82
C PHE A 149 6.46 4.83 7.40
N LYS A 150 6.68 4.24 8.58
CA LYS A 150 5.76 3.30 9.22
C LYS A 150 4.31 3.80 9.27
N GLN A 151 4.09 4.97 9.86
CA GLN A 151 2.73 5.53 10.00
C GLN A 151 2.07 5.81 8.64
N LEU A 152 2.85 6.26 7.65
CA LEU A 152 2.35 6.48 6.29
C LEU A 152 1.88 5.17 5.64
N TYR A 153 2.63 4.08 5.81
CA TYR A 153 2.22 2.76 5.33
C TYR A 153 0.97 2.21 6.04
N LEU A 154 0.85 2.43 7.35
CA LEU A 154 -0.32 2.00 8.13
C LEU A 154 -1.59 2.72 7.67
N HIS A 155 -1.57 4.05 7.56
CA HIS A 155 -2.72 4.79 7.04
C HIS A 155 -3.01 4.48 5.56
N ASN A 156 -1.97 4.15 4.77
CA ASN A 156 -2.18 3.65 3.41
C ASN A 156 -2.95 2.32 3.42
N VAL A 157 -2.67 1.40 4.34
CA VAL A 157 -3.42 0.12 4.45
C VAL A 157 -4.88 0.37 4.80
N GLU A 158 -5.16 1.31 5.71
CA GLU A 158 -6.52 1.70 6.06
C GLU A 158 -7.28 2.26 4.85
N PHE A 159 -6.66 3.18 4.11
CA PHE A 159 -7.27 3.77 2.91
C PHE A 159 -7.43 2.78 1.76
N GLN A 160 -6.43 1.93 1.54
CA GLN A 160 -6.49 0.85 0.56
C GLN A 160 -7.64 -0.10 0.87
N ARG A 161 -7.77 -0.53 2.13
CA ARG A 161 -8.85 -1.41 2.57
C ARG A 161 -10.22 -0.79 2.30
N PHE A 162 -10.37 0.50 2.61
CA PHE A 162 -11.61 1.24 2.34
C PHE A 162 -11.99 1.18 0.86
N LEU A 163 -11.07 1.52 -0.06
CA LEU A 163 -11.32 1.47 -1.50
C LEU A 163 -11.59 0.06 -2.01
N TRP A 164 -10.85 -0.92 -1.49
CA TRP A 164 -10.98 -2.33 -1.87
C TRP A 164 -12.34 -2.91 -1.50
N ASP A 165 -12.79 -2.69 -0.26
CA ASP A 165 -14.06 -3.22 0.22
C ASP A 165 -15.23 -2.67 -0.61
N ASP A 166 -15.14 -1.41 -1.04
CA ASP A 166 -16.16 -0.76 -1.86
C ASP A 166 -16.13 -1.19 -3.34
N GLU A 167 -15.00 -1.64 -3.88
CA GLU A 167 -14.92 -2.08 -5.29
C GLU A 167 -15.95 -3.18 -5.61
N ASP A 168 -16.07 -4.17 -4.73
CA ASP A 168 -16.91 -5.35 -4.95
C ASP A 168 -18.21 -5.32 -4.13
N SER A 169 -18.20 -4.68 -2.96
CA SER A 169 -19.30 -4.76 -2.00
C SER A 169 -20.11 -3.47 -1.84
N LEU A 170 -19.71 -2.36 -2.49
CA LEU A 170 -20.37 -1.07 -2.32
C LEU A 170 -21.88 -1.19 -2.51
N ASN A 171 -22.59 -0.76 -1.48
CA ASN A 171 -24.01 -0.53 -1.51
C ASN A 171 -24.27 0.94 -1.21
N VAL A 172 -24.62 1.68 -2.27
CA VAL A 172 -24.87 3.14 -2.23
C VAL A 172 -25.87 3.53 -1.13
N VAL A 173 -26.80 2.64 -0.74
CA VAL A 173 -27.77 2.92 0.34
C VAL A 173 -27.09 3.10 1.70
N PHE A 174 -25.90 2.54 1.91
CA PHE A 174 -25.14 2.66 3.15
C PHE A 174 -24.08 3.76 3.10
N VAL A 175 -23.93 4.46 1.98
CA VAL A 175 -23.06 5.63 1.89
C VAL A 175 -23.85 6.82 2.44
N ASP A 176 -23.50 7.28 3.63
CA ASP A 176 -24.11 8.43 4.29
C ASP A 176 -23.06 9.44 4.78
N GLU A 177 -23.49 10.48 5.49
CA GLU A 177 -22.58 11.51 6.02
C GLU A 177 -21.57 10.97 7.04
N ASP A 178 -21.92 9.91 7.78
CA ASP A 178 -21.00 9.30 8.75
C ASP A 178 -19.94 8.48 8.01
N TYR A 179 -20.32 7.77 6.94
CA TYR A 179 -19.42 7.07 6.02
C TYR A 179 -18.40 8.03 5.37
N CYS A 180 -18.88 9.15 4.82
CA CYS A 180 -17.99 10.18 4.26
C CYS A 180 -17.08 10.80 5.31
N ARG A 181 -17.54 10.94 6.55
CA ARG A 181 -16.71 11.47 7.65
C ARG A 181 -15.61 10.50 8.05
N GLU A 182 -15.87 9.20 8.00
CA GLU A 182 -14.85 8.18 8.23
C GLU A 182 -13.77 8.22 7.15
N LEU A 183 -14.19 8.23 5.87
CA LEU A 183 -13.28 8.42 4.73
C LEU A 183 -12.41 9.67 4.87
N GLY A 184 -13.02 10.82 5.18
CA GLY A 184 -12.28 12.08 5.32
C GLY A 184 -11.29 12.06 6.49
N ARG A 185 -11.53 11.28 7.55
CA ARG A 185 -10.53 11.07 8.62
C ARG A 185 -9.35 10.24 8.14
N ILE A 186 -9.61 9.12 7.46
CA ILE A 186 -8.57 8.25 6.89
C ILE A 186 -7.66 9.06 5.94
N ILE A 187 -8.26 9.83 5.03
CA ILE A 187 -7.53 10.70 4.10
C ILE A 187 -6.75 11.79 4.85
N SER A 188 -7.35 12.42 5.86
CA SER A 188 -6.67 13.45 6.66
C SER A 188 -5.44 12.92 7.39
N ASP A 189 -5.52 11.72 7.96
CA ASP A 189 -4.40 11.08 8.66
C ASP A 189 -3.28 10.73 7.67
N LEU A 190 -3.64 10.22 6.49
CA LEU A 190 -2.70 9.93 5.40
C LEU A 190 -1.97 11.20 4.92
N HIS A 191 -2.71 12.29 4.66
CA HIS A 191 -2.12 13.59 4.34
C HIS A 191 -1.23 14.12 5.45
N GLY A 192 -1.65 13.93 6.70
CA GLY A 192 -0.90 14.31 7.89
C GLY A 192 0.48 13.66 7.93
N GLU A 193 0.59 12.36 7.65
CA GLU A 193 1.89 11.68 7.59
C GLU A 193 2.70 12.06 6.35
N LEU A 194 2.06 12.21 5.18
CA LEU A 194 2.73 12.61 3.94
C LEU A 194 3.42 13.97 4.11
N LEU A 195 2.69 14.97 4.63
CA LEU A 195 3.18 16.34 4.76
C LEU A 195 4.25 16.53 5.86
N LYS A 196 4.51 15.52 6.71
CA LYS A 196 5.60 15.58 7.70
C LYS A 196 6.98 15.44 7.07
N GLN A 197 7.08 14.86 5.87
CA GLN A 197 8.35 14.52 5.25
C GLN A 197 8.60 15.38 4.01
N PRO A 198 9.64 16.24 3.99
CA PRO A 198 9.92 17.13 2.86
C PRO A 198 10.23 16.42 1.53
N ILE A 199 10.53 15.12 1.56
CA ILE A 199 10.76 14.35 0.33
C ILE A 199 9.49 14.22 -0.52
N PHE A 200 8.32 14.44 0.08
CA PHE A 200 7.03 14.34 -0.59
C PHE A 200 6.49 15.67 -1.10
N ASP A 201 7.24 16.78 -1.00
CA ASP A 201 6.78 18.11 -1.42
C ASP A 201 6.26 18.14 -2.87
N GLU A 202 6.89 17.36 -3.76
CA GLU A 202 6.51 17.27 -5.19
C GLU A 202 5.28 16.39 -5.44
N VAL A 203 5.03 15.37 -4.62
CA VAL A 203 3.91 14.43 -4.78
C VAL A 203 2.68 14.80 -3.96
N ALA A 204 2.83 15.64 -2.93
CA ALA A 204 1.74 15.98 -2.02
C ALA A 204 0.54 16.62 -2.74
N GLU A 205 0.78 17.61 -3.62
CA GLU A 205 -0.30 18.27 -4.36
C GLU A 205 -1.03 17.32 -5.32
N PRO A 206 -0.34 16.54 -6.18
CA PRO A 206 -0.98 15.51 -7.00
C PRO A 206 -1.81 14.50 -6.19
N PHE A 207 -1.26 14.02 -5.07
CA PHE A 207 -1.92 13.03 -4.22
C PHE A 207 -3.20 13.60 -3.58
N ILE A 208 -3.13 14.82 -3.01
CA ILE A 208 -4.28 15.52 -2.45
C ILE A 208 -5.35 15.75 -3.53
N ALA A 209 -4.95 16.16 -4.73
CA ALA A 209 -5.90 16.38 -5.82
C ALA A 209 -6.63 15.11 -6.28
N TYR A 210 -6.03 13.93 -6.07
CA TYR A 210 -6.69 12.64 -6.25
C TYR A 210 -7.64 12.33 -5.09
N THR A 211 -7.20 12.44 -3.84
CA THR A 211 -8.06 12.14 -2.68
C THR A 211 -9.25 13.10 -2.57
N ASP A 212 -9.09 14.37 -2.96
CA ASP A 212 -10.20 15.34 -3.06
C ASP A 212 -11.28 14.83 -4.03
N LEU A 213 -10.88 14.24 -5.16
CA LEU A 213 -11.82 13.63 -6.11
C LEU A 213 -12.52 12.41 -5.49
N VAL A 214 -11.80 11.60 -4.72
CA VAL A 214 -12.40 10.47 -4.00
C VAL A 214 -13.46 10.98 -3.02
N GLU A 215 -13.13 11.96 -2.17
CA GLU A 215 -14.11 12.57 -1.25
C GLU A 215 -15.31 13.14 -1.99
N ASP A 216 -15.09 13.87 -3.09
CA ASP A 216 -16.15 14.42 -3.94
C ASP A 216 -17.11 13.34 -4.46
N VAL A 217 -16.57 12.20 -4.91
CA VAL A 217 -17.36 11.06 -5.40
C VAL A 217 -18.21 10.46 -4.28
N TYR A 218 -17.61 10.20 -3.11
CA TYR A 218 -18.36 9.63 -1.98
C TYR A 218 -19.38 10.61 -1.42
N MET A 219 -19.08 11.91 -1.35
CA MET A 219 -20.04 12.95 -0.96
C MET A 219 -21.22 13.01 -1.93
N LYS A 220 -20.97 12.84 -3.23
CA LYS A 220 -22.05 12.81 -4.22
C LYS A 220 -22.91 11.57 -4.05
N LEU A 221 -22.30 10.40 -3.83
CA LEU A 221 -23.03 9.15 -3.53
C LEU A 221 -23.91 9.28 -2.29
N ALA A 222 -23.43 9.91 -1.23
CA ALA A 222 -24.19 10.11 0.01
C ALA A 222 -25.43 11.00 -0.16
N ARG A 223 -25.45 11.86 -1.18
CA ARG A 223 -26.50 12.86 -1.41
C ARG A 223 -27.42 12.53 -2.59
N SER A 224 -27.02 11.61 -3.45
CA SER A 224 -27.76 11.27 -4.65
C SER A 224 -28.81 10.18 -4.38
N ASP A 225 -30.01 10.39 -4.93
CA ASP A 225 -30.95 9.28 -5.10
C ASP A 225 -30.40 8.33 -6.18
N GLN A 226 -30.54 7.00 -6.00
CA GLN A 226 -30.02 6.01 -6.97
C GLN A 226 -30.50 6.22 -8.42
N ASN A 227 -31.62 6.94 -8.61
CA ASN A 227 -32.17 7.25 -9.93
C ASN A 227 -31.48 8.44 -10.63
N GLU A 228 -30.63 9.18 -9.93
CA GLU A 228 -29.89 10.35 -10.46
C GLU A 228 -28.51 9.98 -10.99
N LEU A 229 -28.05 8.76 -10.74
CA LEU A 229 -26.72 8.28 -11.13
C LEU A 229 -26.74 7.73 -12.56
N ASN A 230 -25.71 8.09 -13.35
CA ASN A 230 -25.53 7.54 -14.69
C ASN A 230 -24.66 6.28 -14.62
N GLY A 231 -25.28 5.12 -14.72
CA GLY A 231 -24.56 3.83 -14.75
C GLY A 231 -24.39 3.20 -13.37
N ASP A 232 -23.44 2.27 -13.27
CA ASP A 232 -23.13 1.56 -12.02
C ASP A 232 -21.97 2.25 -11.29
N PRO A 233 -22.21 2.87 -10.11
CA PRO A 233 -21.18 3.54 -9.33
C PRO A 233 -19.96 2.68 -9.00
N ARG A 234 -20.13 1.35 -8.91
CA ARG A 234 -19.03 0.42 -8.66
C ARG A 234 -17.96 0.47 -9.75
N THR A 235 -18.35 0.82 -10.98
CA THR A 235 -17.39 1.01 -12.07
C THR A 235 -16.48 2.19 -11.77
N VAL A 236 -17.03 3.31 -11.30
CA VAL A 236 -16.23 4.48 -10.95
C VAL A 236 -15.36 4.21 -9.72
N ILE A 237 -15.88 3.53 -8.69
CA ILE A 237 -15.08 3.15 -7.52
C ILE A 237 -13.92 2.24 -7.90
N ARG A 238 -14.15 1.26 -8.80
CA ARG A 238 -13.06 0.42 -9.33
C ARG A 238 -11.99 1.27 -10.02
N GLU A 239 -12.37 2.25 -10.83
CA GLU A 239 -11.40 3.13 -11.49
C GLU A 239 -10.67 4.06 -10.50
N LEU A 240 -11.33 4.50 -9.43
CA LEU A 240 -10.67 5.21 -8.33
C LEU A 240 -9.64 4.30 -7.63
N SER A 241 -10.00 3.05 -7.33
CA SER A 241 -9.12 2.04 -6.73
C SER A 241 -7.93 1.70 -7.63
N ASN A 242 -8.16 1.48 -8.93
CA ASN A 242 -7.10 1.27 -9.91
C ASN A 242 -6.16 2.47 -9.99
N PHE A 243 -6.71 3.68 -10.05
CA PHE A 243 -5.89 4.88 -10.10
C PHE A 243 -5.05 5.07 -8.82
N TYR A 244 -5.62 4.71 -7.67
CA TYR A 244 -4.88 4.71 -6.41
C TYR A 244 -3.61 3.87 -6.52
N HIS A 245 -3.78 2.62 -6.96
CA HIS A 245 -2.69 1.66 -7.07
C HIS A 245 -1.68 1.98 -8.16
N ASP A 246 -2.17 2.33 -9.34
CA ASP A 246 -1.32 2.48 -10.52
C ASP A 246 -0.61 3.83 -10.58
N TYR A 247 -1.15 4.86 -9.92
CA TYR A 247 -0.64 6.23 -10.02
C TYR A 247 -0.51 6.92 -8.66
N ALA A 248 -1.59 7.11 -7.89
CA ALA A 248 -1.55 7.99 -6.71
C ALA A 248 -0.60 7.46 -5.62
N TRP A 249 -0.84 6.25 -5.13
CA TRP A 249 0.04 5.61 -4.16
C TRP A 249 1.38 5.23 -4.77
N LYS A 250 1.41 4.82 -6.05
CA LYS A 250 2.67 4.52 -6.75
C LYS A 250 3.62 5.71 -6.72
N TYR A 251 3.14 6.94 -6.92
CA TYR A 251 3.97 8.14 -6.88
C TYR A 251 4.62 8.37 -5.51
N VAL A 252 3.86 8.13 -4.43
CA VAL A 252 4.38 8.17 -3.07
C VAL A 252 5.38 7.02 -2.83
N ALA A 253 5.05 5.81 -3.26
CA ALA A 253 5.87 4.62 -3.10
C ALA A 253 7.21 4.72 -3.85
N GLU A 254 7.24 5.26 -5.06
CA GLU A 254 8.48 5.48 -5.82
C GLU A 254 9.38 6.54 -5.15
N THR A 255 8.75 7.55 -4.53
CA THR A 255 9.48 8.53 -3.72
C THR A 255 10.15 7.86 -2.51
N ILE A 256 9.48 6.90 -1.86
CA ILE A 256 10.04 6.08 -0.79
C ILE A 256 11.14 5.14 -1.33
N SER A 257 10.90 4.49 -2.47
CA SER A 257 11.81 3.53 -3.10
C SER A 257 13.16 4.18 -3.43
N ARG A 258 13.15 5.43 -3.93
CA ARG A 258 14.36 6.23 -4.20
C ARG A 258 15.24 6.46 -2.96
N GLU A 259 14.62 6.55 -1.79
CA GLU A 259 15.24 6.86 -0.49
C GLU A 259 15.64 5.62 0.31
N THR A 260 15.07 4.46 0.00
CA THR A 260 15.25 3.21 0.77
C THR A 260 16.02 2.08 0.06
N PRO A 261 16.86 2.30 -0.96
CA PRO A 261 17.52 1.19 -1.62
C PRO A 261 18.67 0.61 -0.78
N HIS A 262 18.68 -0.72 -0.66
CA HIS A 262 19.67 -1.53 0.05
C HIS A 262 20.38 -2.50 -0.93
N GLY A 263 21.47 -3.12 -0.48
CA GLY A 263 22.23 -4.10 -1.27
C GLY A 263 23.19 -3.51 -2.32
N ILE A 264 23.74 -4.41 -3.14
CA ILE A 264 24.80 -4.09 -4.13
C ILE A 264 24.27 -3.14 -5.22
N ASP A 265 23.01 -3.35 -5.63
CA ASP A 265 22.41 -2.67 -6.79
C ASP A 265 21.58 -1.44 -6.39
N LYS A 266 21.79 -0.90 -5.18
CA LYS A 266 21.06 0.27 -4.66
C LYS A 266 21.03 1.49 -5.58
N ASN A 267 22.06 1.69 -6.40
CA ASN A 267 22.11 2.79 -7.36
C ASN A 267 21.22 2.52 -8.58
N GLU A 268 21.14 1.27 -9.03
CA GLU A 268 20.25 0.86 -10.12
C GLU A 268 18.78 0.99 -9.66
N ILE A 269 18.47 0.54 -8.44
CA ILE A 269 17.13 0.71 -7.83
C ILE A 269 16.76 2.20 -7.74
N ARG A 270 17.69 3.05 -7.23
CA ARG A 270 17.45 4.50 -7.16
C ARG A 270 17.20 5.12 -8.53
N GLN A 271 17.94 4.68 -9.55
CA GLN A 271 17.76 5.18 -10.91
C GLN A 271 16.40 4.74 -11.47
N GLY A 272 16.00 3.48 -11.29
CA GLY A 272 14.69 2.98 -11.70
C GLY A 272 13.54 3.77 -11.09
N ALA A 273 13.59 4.01 -9.77
CA ALA A 273 12.59 4.84 -9.09
C ALA A 273 12.60 6.29 -9.63
N SER A 274 13.77 6.84 -9.99
CA SER A 274 13.86 8.20 -10.55
C SER A 274 13.26 8.28 -11.96
N ASP A 275 13.45 7.24 -12.77
CA ASP A 275 12.89 7.15 -14.12
C ASP A 275 11.36 7.03 -14.05
N GLU A 276 10.83 6.26 -13.09
CA GLU A 276 9.39 6.13 -12.88
C GLU A 276 8.75 7.41 -12.34
N LEU A 277 9.39 8.09 -11.38
CA LEU A 277 8.94 9.40 -10.90
C LEU A 277 8.88 10.41 -12.04
N GLN A 278 9.88 10.43 -12.93
CA GLN A 278 9.84 11.29 -14.11
C GLN A 278 8.66 10.97 -15.04
N PHE A 279 8.30 9.70 -15.19
CA PHE A 279 7.12 9.29 -15.95
C PHE A 279 5.84 9.81 -15.28
N LEU A 280 5.70 9.63 -13.96
CA LEU A 280 4.55 10.10 -13.21
C LEU A 280 4.41 11.62 -13.28
N ASP A 281 5.49 12.37 -13.05
CA ASP A 281 5.53 13.84 -13.16
C ASP A 281 4.96 14.35 -14.50
N GLN A 282 5.20 13.63 -15.59
CA GLN A 282 4.81 14.04 -16.94
C GLN A 282 3.38 13.68 -17.32
N ASN A 283 2.82 12.63 -16.71
CA ASN A 283 1.56 12.03 -17.17
C ASN A 283 0.43 12.08 -16.13
N TYR A 284 0.75 12.31 -14.84
CA TYR A 284 -0.23 12.23 -13.75
C TYR A 284 -1.43 13.16 -13.95
N ASP A 285 -1.21 14.42 -14.30
CA ASP A 285 -2.28 15.39 -14.53
C ASP A 285 -3.23 14.99 -15.66
N GLU A 286 -2.70 14.37 -16.72
CA GLU A 286 -3.51 13.85 -17.80
C GLU A 286 -4.35 12.65 -17.34
N PHE A 287 -3.74 11.71 -16.62
CA PHE A 287 -4.47 10.55 -16.08
C PHE A 287 -5.55 10.98 -15.08
N LEU A 288 -5.23 11.90 -14.16
CA LEU A 288 -6.19 12.41 -13.18
C LEU A 288 -7.34 13.16 -13.86
N ARG A 289 -7.06 13.94 -14.91
CA ARG A 289 -8.11 14.62 -15.70
C ARG A 289 -9.04 13.62 -16.38
N ASN A 290 -8.50 12.55 -16.96
CA ASN A 290 -9.32 11.51 -17.58
C ASN A 290 -10.22 10.81 -16.54
N LEU A 291 -9.70 10.56 -15.33
CA LEU A 291 -10.48 10.03 -14.22
C LEU A 291 -11.59 11.00 -13.77
N LYS A 292 -11.27 12.30 -13.64
CA LYS A 292 -12.27 13.34 -13.32
C LYS A 292 -13.39 13.40 -14.36
N GLU A 293 -13.06 13.31 -15.64
CA GLU A 293 -14.04 13.26 -16.73
C GLU A 293 -14.93 12.02 -16.61
N LEU A 294 -14.36 10.84 -16.32
CA LEU A 294 -15.12 9.62 -16.06
C LEU A 294 -16.11 9.77 -14.89
N CYS A 295 -15.65 10.31 -13.75
CA CYS A 295 -16.51 10.56 -12.59
C CYS A 295 -17.62 11.56 -12.93
N ALA A 296 -17.32 12.61 -13.69
CA ALA A 296 -18.28 13.63 -14.10
C ALA A 296 -19.36 13.07 -15.04
N ASP A 297 -18.97 12.23 -16.02
CA ASP A 297 -19.91 11.56 -16.94
C ASP A 297 -20.88 10.63 -16.20
N ALA A 298 -20.40 9.99 -15.11
CA ALA A 298 -21.22 9.20 -14.20
C ALA A 298 -22.15 10.04 -13.29
N GLY A 299 -22.01 11.37 -13.29
CA GLY A 299 -22.74 12.27 -12.40
C GLY A 299 -22.25 12.25 -10.95
N LEU A 300 -21.02 11.77 -10.72
CA LEU A 300 -20.43 11.54 -9.40
C LEU A 300 -19.44 12.62 -8.97
N VAL A 301 -19.51 13.82 -9.55
CA VAL A 301 -18.71 14.96 -9.11
C VAL A 301 -19.65 16.11 -8.73
N PRO A 302 -19.41 16.83 -7.63
CA PRO A 302 -20.23 17.97 -7.23
C PRO A 302 -20.30 19.05 -8.32
N GLY A 303 -21.51 19.45 -8.68
CA GLY A 303 -21.74 20.65 -9.47
C GLY A 303 -21.68 21.92 -8.61
N PRO A 304 -21.65 23.13 -9.22
CA PRO A 304 -21.63 24.39 -8.47
C PRO A 304 -22.79 24.58 -7.47
N GLY A 305 -23.90 23.86 -7.64
CA GLY A 305 -25.05 23.88 -6.73
C GLY A 305 -24.95 22.93 -5.53
N ASP A 306 -24.00 21.99 -5.53
CA ASP A 306 -23.89 20.94 -4.49
C ASP A 306 -23.07 21.39 -3.27
N TYR A 307 -22.26 22.45 -3.42
CA TYR A 307 -21.46 23.05 -2.34
C TYR A 307 -22.28 23.96 -1.41
N TYR A 308 -23.47 24.38 -1.84
CA TYR A 308 -24.36 25.20 -1.04
C TYR A 308 -25.56 24.35 -0.64
N PRO A 309 -25.66 23.88 0.62
CA PRO A 309 -26.92 23.35 1.11
C PRO A 309 -27.99 24.41 0.90
N ASP A 310 -29.14 24.02 0.37
CA ASP A 310 -30.26 24.91 0.10
C ASP A 310 -30.60 25.67 1.39
N THR A 311 -30.15 26.93 1.48
CA THR A 311 -30.37 27.82 2.64
C THR A 311 -31.82 28.34 2.66
N SER A 312 -32.75 27.56 2.13
CA SER A 312 -34.18 27.84 2.16
C SER A 312 -34.74 27.73 3.59
N ASP A 313 -34.12 26.91 4.47
CA ASP A 313 -34.57 26.69 5.86
C ASP A 313 -33.45 26.85 6.94
N SER A 314 -32.46 27.73 6.72
CA SER A 314 -31.43 27.98 7.74
C SER A 314 -31.82 29.11 8.73
N PRO A 315 -31.81 28.87 10.06
CA PRO A 315 -32.03 29.91 11.09
C PRO A 315 -31.01 31.06 11.05
N LEU A 316 -29.90 30.87 10.32
CA LEU A 316 -28.90 31.90 10.07
C LEU A 316 -29.44 33.03 9.19
N LYS A 317 -30.43 32.77 8.33
CA LYS A 317 -31.05 33.80 7.47
C LYS A 317 -31.88 34.79 8.27
N ASP A 318 -32.60 34.30 9.27
CA ASP A 318 -33.35 35.13 10.22
C ASP A 318 -32.41 35.98 11.08
N SER A 319 -31.28 35.39 11.51
CA SER A 319 -30.25 36.11 12.29
C SER A 319 -29.54 37.20 11.47
N VAL A 320 -29.30 36.96 10.17
CA VAL A 320 -28.68 37.93 9.26
C VAL A 320 -29.66 39.06 8.89
N ASN A 321 -30.95 38.75 8.73
CA ASN A 321 -31.98 39.77 8.50
C ASN A 321 -32.24 40.63 9.76
N GLU A 322 -32.27 40.03 10.96
CA GLU A 322 -32.35 40.79 12.22
C GLU A 322 -31.14 41.71 12.42
N LEU A 323 -29.93 41.27 12.04
CA LEU A 323 -28.73 42.10 12.08
C LEU A 323 -28.75 43.25 11.07
N ALA A 324 -29.30 43.01 9.87
CA ALA A 324 -29.47 44.04 8.85
C ALA A 324 -30.48 45.11 9.28
N ASP A 325 -31.63 44.70 9.83
CA ASP A 325 -32.67 45.60 10.33
C ASP A 325 -32.15 46.42 11.53
N THR A 326 -31.34 45.82 12.41
CA THR A 326 -30.71 46.52 13.54
C THR A 326 -29.67 47.55 13.07
N TYR A 327 -28.94 47.27 11.98
CA TYR A 327 -27.93 48.18 11.43
C TYR A 327 -28.57 49.42 10.77
N ASP A 328 -29.73 49.24 10.13
CA ASP A 328 -30.49 50.33 9.51
C ASP A 328 -31.19 51.22 10.55
N GLU A 329 -31.68 50.67 11.67
CA GLU A 329 -32.22 51.48 12.78
C GLU A 329 -31.16 52.32 13.50
N ILE A 330 -29.92 51.84 13.59
CA ILE A 330 -28.81 52.57 14.20
C ILE A 330 -28.35 53.73 13.31
N ASN A 331 -28.39 53.57 11.98
CA ASN A 331 -27.95 54.59 11.02
C ASN A 331 -29.04 55.59 10.60
N SER A 332 -30.28 55.43 11.09
CA SER A 332 -31.41 56.33 10.81
C SER A 332 -31.81 57.22 12.01
N ARG A 333 -31.02 57.21 13.09
CA ARG A 333 -31.04 58.19 14.20
C ARG A 333 -29.85 59.13 14.11
#